data_AF-A0A5J4P4M9-F1
#
_entry.id   AF-A0A5J4P4M9-F1
#
_cell.length_a   1.000
_cell.length_b   1.000
_cell.length_c   1.000
_cell.angle_alpha   90.00
_cell.angle_beta   90.00
_cell.angle_gamma   90.00
#
_symmetry.space_group_name_H-M   'P 1'
#
loop_
_entity.id
_entity.type
_entity.pdbx_description
1 polymer ?
#
loop_
_entity_poly.entity_id
_entity_poly.type
_entity_poly.pdbx_seq_one_letter_code
_entity_poly.pdbx_strand_id
1 'polypeptide(L)'
;PNSTELNNILTEFERIVLVHPDVAFSLYHNDSEIFNLPIAPLRQRIISVFEKKLNEQLLSVKVDTAIVNISGFIGKPEASRKRGAHQYFFVNGRYMRHPYFHKAVADAYEGIIPTGEQVPYFLYFETDPNKIDVNIHPAKTEIKFENEPFIWQIIAATVKETLGKFNA
;
A
#
# COMPACT_ATOMS: atom_id res chain seq x y z
N PRO A 1 9.26 -10.78 26.50
CA PRO A 1 8.54 -11.00 25.22
C PRO A 1 9.47 -10.71 24.03
N ASN A 2 9.63 -11.67 23.12
CA ASN A 2 10.50 -11.51 21.95
C ASN A 2 9.90 -10.44 21.02
N SER A 3 10.53 -9.26 20.97
CA SER A 3 10.04 -8.11 20.19
C SER A 3 9.89 -8.42 18.70
N THR A 4 10.69 -9.36 18.17
CA THR A 4 10.61 -9.83 16.79
C THR A 4 9.29 -10.54 16.47
N GLU A 5 8.81 -11.41 17.37
CA GLU A 5 7.55 -12.14 17.14
C GLU A 5 6.34 -11.19 17.18
N LEU A 6 6.35 -10.23 18.10
CA LEU A 6 5.32 -9.20 18.13
C LEU A 6 5.31 -8.38 16.83
N ASN A 7 6.48 -7.99 16.32
CA ASN A 7 6.57 -7.26 15.06
C ASN A 7 6.05 -8.08 13.87
N ASN A 8 6.29 -9.40 13.85
CA ASN A 8 5.74 -10.29 12.83
C ASN A 8 4.21 -10.33 12.90
N ILE A 9 3.64 -10.46 14.11
CA ILE A 9 2.18 -10.43 14.33
C ILE A 9 1.58 -9.09 13.87
N LEU A 10 2.20 -7.97 14.27
CA LEU A 10 1.74 -6.64 13.88
C LEU A 10 1.77 -6.46 12.36
N THR A 11 2.84 -6.91 11.69
CA THR A 11 2.95 -6.83 10.23
C THR A 11 1.84 -7.61 9.53
N GLU A 12 1.47 -8.80 10.02
CA GLU A 12 0.40 -9.59 9.44
C GLU A 12 -0.98 -9.00 9.76
N PHE A 13 -1.17 -8.53 10.99
CA PHE A 13 -2.38 -7.83 11.40
C PHE A 13 -2.67 -6.61 10.50
N GLU A 14 -1.66 -5.78 10.24
CA GLU A 14 -1.75 -4.64 9.32
C GLU A 14 -2.25 -5.04 7.93
N ARG A 15 -1.74 -6.12 7.35
CA ARG A 15 -2.15 -6.60 6.01
C ARG A 15 -3.63 -6.98 5.97
N ILE A 16 -4.13 -7.59 7.04
CA ILE A 16 -5.53 -8.01 7.14
C ILE A 16 -6.44 -6.78 7.29
N VAL A 17 -6.14 -5.90 8.24
CA VAL A 17 -7.03 -4.77 8.55
C VAL A 17 -7.09 -3.72 7.43
N LEU A 18 -6.04 -3.64 6.60
CA LEU A 18 -5.99 -2.73 5.44
C LEU A 18 -6.87 -3.19 4.27
N VAL A 19 -7.21 -4.48 4.20
CA VAL A 19 -8.14 -5.01 3.17
C VAL A 19 -9.59 -4.98 3.65
N HIS A 20 -9.82 -4.98 4.97
CA HIS A 20 -11.16 -5.11 5.56
C HIS A 20 -11.57 -3.87 6.39
N PRO A 21 -11.73 -2.69 5.77
CA PRO A 21 -12.21 -1.48 6.46
C PRO A 21 -13.64 -1.61 7.01
N ASP A 22 -14.41 -2.56 6.46
CA ASP A 22 -15.78 -2.94 6.81
C ASP A 22 -15.89 -3.85 8.04
N VAL A 23 -14.77 -4.32 8.59
CA VAL A 23 -14.72 -5.18 9.79
C VAL A 23 -14.04 -4.41 10.92
N ALA A 24 -14.57 -4.55 12.15
CA ALA A 24 -13.94 -4.02 13.36
C ALA A 24 -12.86 -4.98 13.89
N PHE A 25 -11.71 -4.46 14.29
CA PHE A 25 -10.59 -5.24 14.83
C PHE A 25 -10.09 -4.68 16.16
N SER A 26 -9.69 -5.56 17.06
CA SER A 26 -8.94 -5.21 18.27
C SER A 26 -7.74 -6.15 18.41
N LEU A 27 -6.60 -5.61 18.86
CA LEU A 27 -5.40 -6.39 19.14
C LEU A 27 -4.88 -6.04 20.53
N TYR A 28 -4.69 -7.07 21.36
CA TYR A 28 -4.16 -6.95 22.72
C TYR A 28 -2.81 -7.69 22.82
N HIS A 29 -1.90 -7.16 23.63
CA HIS A 29 -0.64 -7.80 23.99
C HIS A 29 -0.36 -7.59 25.47
N ASN A 30 -0.25 -8.68 26.23
CA ASN A 30 -0.13 -8.66 27.69
C ASN A 30 -1.18 -7.75 28.34
N ASP A 31 -2.45 -7.97 27.98
CA ASP A 31 -3.62 -7.22 28.46
C ASP A 31 -3.67 -5.72 28.11
N SER A 32 -2.66 -5.20 27.40
CA SER A 32 -2.68 -3.84 26.85
C SER A 32 -3.28 -3.84 25.45
N GLU A 33 -4.26 -2.98 25.20
CA GLU A 33 -4.79 -2.73 23.87
C GLU A 33 -3.73 -2.02 23.02
N ILE A 34 -3.31 -2.66 21.92
CA ILE A 34 -2.41 -2.06 20.92
C ILE A 34 -3.23 -1.37 19.84
N PHE A 35 -4.28 -2.04 19.36
CA PHE A 35 -5.16 -1.53 18.31
C PHE A 35 -6.62 -1.67 18.71
N ASN A 36 -7.38 -0.62 18.40
CA ASN A 36 -8.83 -0.60 18.41
C ASN A 36 -9.31 0.11 17.13
N LEU A 37 -9.76 -0.68 16.19
CA LEU A 37 -10.01 -0.30 14.81
C LEU A 37 -11.49 -0.53 14.49
N PRO A 38 -12.39 0.40 14.83
CA PRO A 38 -13.81 0.29 14.49
C PRO A 38 -14.00 0.34 12.97
N ILE A 39 -15.18 -0.08 12.47
CA ILE A 39 -15.54 0.05 11.05
C ILE A 39 -15.37 1.51 10.62
N ALA A 40 -14.63 1.74 9.54
CA ALA A 40 -14.35 3.09 9.07
C ALA A 40 -14.01 3.07 7.58
N PRO A 41 -14.22 4.18 6.84
CA PRO A 41 -13.75 4.30 5.46
C PRO A 41 -12.25 4.01 5.34
N LEU A 42 -11.82 3.48 4.20
CA LEU A 42 -10.45 3.01 3.98
C LEU A 42 -9.35 4.01 4.39
N ARG A 43 -9.54 5.30 4.07
CA ARG A 43 -8.60 6.35 4.47
C ARG A 43 -8.46 6.42 5.99
N GLN A 44 -9.57 6.40 6.71
CA GLN A 44 -9.59 6.44 8.17
C GLN A 44 -9.00 5.17 8.77
N ARG A 45 -9.28 4.00 8.17
CA ARG A 45 -8.64 2.72 8.54
C ARG A 45 -7.11 2.84 8.46
N ILE A 46 -6.57 3.31 7.34
CA ILE A 46 -5.12 3.53 7.16
C ILE A 46 -4.55 4.45 8.25
N ILE A 47 -5.21 5.58 8.51
CA ILE A 47 -4.75 6.55 9.53
C ILE A 47 -4.80 5.96 10.94
N SER A 48 -5.79 5.14 11.27
CA SER A 48 -5.92 4.50 12.58
C SER A 48 -4.92 3.35 12.80
N VAL A 49 -4.50 2.68 11.72
CA VAL A 49 -3.47 1.63 11.76
C VAL A 49 -2.08 2.24 11.91
N PHE A 50 -1.83 3.36 11.25
CA PHE A 50 -0.55 4.06 11.28
C PHE A 50 -0.64 5.35 12.08
N GLU A 51 0.26 6.30 11.81
CA GLU A 51 0.32 7.57 12.53
C GLU A 51 -0.71 8.57 12.01
N LYS A 52 -1.30 9.36 12.92
CA LYS A 52 -2.24 10.45 12.57
C LYS A 52 -1.68 11.44 11.54
N LYS A 53 -0.37 11.69 11.57
CA LYS A 53 0.32 12.59 10.63
C LYS A 53 0.13 12.18 9.16
N LEU A 54 -0.13 10.90 8.91
CA LEU A 54 -0.37 10.37 7.57
C LEU A 54 -1.63 10.95 6.91
N ASN A 55 -2.63 11.40 7.69
CA ASN A 55 -3.88 11.93 7.14
C ASN A 55 -3.66 13.13 6.20
N GLU A 56 -2.78 14.06 6.56
CA GLU A 56 -2.51 15.25 5.74
C GLU A 56 -1.51 14.98 4.62
N GLN A 57 -0.87 13.82 4.67
CA GLN A 57 0.23 13.41 3.83
C GLN A 57 -0.18 12.44 2.71
N LEU A 58 -1.45 12.07 2.58
CA LEU A 58 -1.92 11.13 1.56
C LEU A 58 -2.74 11.80 0.46
N LEU A 59 -2.35 11.55 -0.79
CA LEU A 59 -3.08 11.88 -2.02
C LEU A 59 -3.90 10.66 -2.47
N SER A 60 -5.13 10.87 -2.90
CA SER A 60 -5.98 9.80 -3.43
C SER A 60 -5.58 9.47 -4.86
N VAL A 61 -5.55 8.18 -5.16
CA VAL A 61 -5.30 7.62 -6.48
C VAL A 61 -6.51 6.83 -6.93
N LYS A 62 -6.92 7.03 -8.19
CA LYS A 62 -7.90 6.19 -8.87
C LYS A 62 -7.64 6.23 -10.38
N VAL A 63 -7.49 5.06 -10.98
CA VAL A 63 -7.44 4.87 -12.43
C VAL A 63 -8.14 3.55 -12.77
N ASP A 64 -8.98 3.60 -13.79
CA ASP A 64 -9.70 2.44 -14.30
C ASP A 64 -9.22 2.19 -15.73
N THR A 65 -8.75 0.98 -16.04
CA THR A 65 -8.26 0.60 -17.37
C THR A 65 -8.81 -0.77 -17.77
N ALA A 66 -8.69 -1.13 -19.05
CA ALA A 66 -9.08 -2.47 -19.52
C ALA A 66 -8.21 -3.62 -18.94
N ILE A 67 -7.04 -3.30 -18.37
CA ILE A 67 -6.07 -4.29 -17.87
C ILE A 67 -6.21 -4.45 -16.35
N VAL A 68 -6.28 -3.34 -15.64
CA VAL A 68 -6.31 -3.28 -14.18
C VAL A 68 -6.96 -1.98 -13.71
N ASN A 69 -7.72 -2.05 -12.62
CA ASN A 69 -8.14 -0.87 -11.88
C ASN A 69 -7.18 -0.68 -10.71
N ILE A 70 -6.71 0.53 -10.50
CA ILE A 70 -5.80 0.87 -9.39
C ILE A 70 -6.44 1.99 -8.59
N SER A 71 -6.58 1.77 -7.29
CA SER A 71 -7.10 2.78 -6.37
C SER A 71 -6.26 2.84 -5.09
N GLY A 72 -6.53 3.83 -4.25
CA GLY A 72 -5.95 3.95 -2.91
C GLY A 72 -5.26 5.28 -2.69
N PHE A 73 -4.06 5.24 -2.11
CA PHE A 73 -3.36 6.44 -1.66
C PHE A 73 -1.84 6.36 -1.87
N ILE A 74 -1.25 7.52 -2.17
CA ILE A 74 0.21 7.72 -2.22
C ILE A 74 0.59 8.90 -1.32
N GLY A 75 1.80 8.85 -0.76
CA GLY A 75 2.33 9.92 0.08
C GLY A 75 2.68 11.17 -0.72
N LYS A 76 2.42 12.35 -0.18
CA LYS A 76 3.00 13.59 -0.71
C LYS A 76 4.52 13.55 -0.58
N PRO A 77 5.27 14.36 -1.34
CA PRO A 77 6.73 14.44 -1.21
C PRO A 77 7.20 14.69 0.23
N GLU A 78 6.48 15.49 1.02
CA GLU A 78 6.83 15.80 2.42
C GLU A 78 6.61 14.62 3.39
N ALA A 79 6.02 13.53 2.90
CA ALA A 79 5.88 12.27 3.64
C ALA A 79 7.10 11.35 3.47
N SER A 80 8.07 11.73 2.64
CA SER A 80 9.25 10.93 2.36
C SER A 80 10.10 10.71 3.62
N ARG A 81 10.75 9.55 3.67
CA ARG A 81 11.62 9.15 4.78
C ARG A 81 12.69 8.19 4.32
N LYS A 82 13.87 8.25 4.93
CA LYS A 82 15.02 7.38 4.60
C LYS A 82 14.77 5.89 4.85
N ARG A 83 13.93 5.56 5.84
CA ARG A 83 13.59 4.18 6.23
C ARG A 83 12.17 4.11 6.77
N GLY A 84 11.56 2.94 6.68
CA GLY A 84 10.25 2.66 7.31
C GLY A 84 9.08 3.38 6.64
N ALA A 85 9.15 3.60 5.33
CA ALA A 85 7.97 4.01 4.57
C ALA A 85 6.97 2.84 4.52
N HIS A 86 5.70 3.13 4.81
CA HIS A 86 4.62 2.13 4.76
C HIS A 86 4.22 1.87 3.31
N GLN A 87 4.56 0.70 2.78
CA GLN A 87 4.48 0.41 1.35
C GLN A 87 3.71 -0.87 1.11
N TYR A 88 2.44 -0.70 0.75
CA TYR A 88 1.50 -1.80 0.60
C TYR A 88 0.90 -1.81 -0.80
N PHE A 89 1.04 -2.97 -1.42
CA PHE A 89 0.26 -3.33 -2.58
C PHE A 89 -0.74 -4.41 -2.19
N PHE A 90 -1.94 -4.31 -2.73
CA PHE A 90 -2.96 -5.34 -2.61
C PHE A 90 -3.51 -5.66 -3.99
N VAL A 91 -3.78 -6.92 -4.30
CA VAL A 91 -4.53 -7.31 -5.50
C VAL A 91 -5.68 -8.21 -5.12
N ASN A 92 -6.89 -7.86 -5.55
CA ASN A 92 -8.11 -8.63 -5.25
C ASN A 92 -8.21 -9.00 -3.74
N GLY A 93 -7.90 -8.04 -2.87
CA GLY A 93 -7.91 -8.21 -1.41
C GLY A 93 -6.75 -9.03 -0.82
N ARG A 94 -5.66 -9.26 -1.55
CA ARG A 94 -4.47 -9.95 -1.03
C ARG A 94 -3.27 -9.04 -1.00
N TYR A 95 -2.55 -8.99 0.11
CA TYR A 95 -1.26 -8.32 0.18
C TYR A 95 -0.27 -8.93 -0.81
N MET A 96 0.49 -8.08 -1.49
CA MET A 96 1.56 -8.51 -2.38
C MET A 96 2.84 -7.69 -2.22
N ARG A 97 3.97 -8.36 -2.42
CA ARG A 97 5.28 -7.75 -2.64
C ARG A 97 5.58 -7.85 -4.13
N HIS A 98 5.85 -6.69 -4.74
CA HIS A 98 6.13 -6.63 -6.15
C HIS A 98 7.25 -5.61 -6.42
N PRO A 99 8.53 -6.04 -6.42
CA PRO A 99 9.68 -5.14 -6.57
C PRO A 99 9.62 -4.31 -7.86
N TYR A 100 9.13 -4.89 -8.95
CA TYR A 100 8.98 -4.17 -10.23
C TYR A 100 7.94 -3.03 -10.16
N PHE A 101 6.77 -3.25 -9.55
CA PHE A 101 5.78 -2.19 -9.34
C PHE A 101 6.23 -1.17 -8.29
N HIS A 102 6.99 -1.60 -7.28
CA HIS A 102 7.62 -0.68 -6.34
C HIS A 102 8.55 0.30 -7.07
N LYS A 103 9.36 -0.21 -8.01
CA LYS A 103 10.22 0.62 -8.85
C LYS A 103 9.42 1.61 -9.70
N ALA A 104 8.25 1.22 -10.22
CA ALA A 104 7.34 2.12 -10.93
C ALA A 104 6.91 3.33 -10.09
N VAL A 105 6.54 3.08 -8.82
CA VAL A 105 6.21 4.15 -7.87
C VAL A 105 7.45 4.99 -7.59
N ALA A 106 8.58 4.38 -7.24
CA ALA A 106 9.82 5.09 -6.92
C ALA A 106 10.29 6.01 -8.06
N ASP A 107 10.24 5.54 -9.30
CA ASP A 107 10.65 6.32 -10.49
C ASP A 107 9.72 7.51 -10.75
N ALA A 108 8.46 7.43 -10.34
CA ALA A 108 7.54 8.56 -10.42
C ALA A 108 7.86 9.68 -9.41
N TYR A 109 8.62 9.39 -8.34
CA TYR A 109 9.09 10.37 -7.36
C TYR A 109 10.54 10.83 -7.60
N GLU A 110 11.22 10.30 -8.62
CA GLU A 110 12.59 10.68 -8.94
C GLU A 110 12.69 12.19 -9.23
N GLY A 111 13.65 12.87 -8.59
CA GLY A 111 13.80 14.32 -8.69
C GLY A 111 12.78 15.15 -7.90
N ILE A 112 11.79 14.52 -7.26
CA ILE A 112 10.77 15.17 -6.43
C ILE A 112 11.09 15.04 -4.94
N ILE A 113 11.60 13.88 -4.52
CA ILE A 113 12.02 13.61 -3.12
C ILE A 113 13.54 13.46 -3.00
N PRO A 114 14.13 13.63 -1.81
CA PRO A 114 15.57 13.44 -1.62
C PRO A 114 16.04 12.03 -2.00
N THR A 115 17.23 11.94 -2.60
CA THR A 115 17.82 10.65 -3.00
C THR A 115 17.93 9.69 -1.83
N GLY A 116 17.43 8.47 -2.02
CA GLY A 116 17.43 7.41 -1.00
C GLY A 116 16.27 7.47 -0.02
N GLU A 117 15.35 8.43 -0.16
CA GLU A 117 14.09 8.42 0.57
C GLU A 117 12.99 7.67 -0.17
N GLN A 118 11.99 7.23 0.61
CA GLN A 118 10.83 6.49 0.14
C GLN A 118 9.57 7.15 0.68
N VAL A 119 8.49 7.08 -0.09
CA VAL A 119 7.16 7.56 0.32
C VAL A 119 6.26 6.40 0.74
N PRO A 120 5.31 6.65 1.65
CA PRO A 120 4.27 5.68 1.93
C PRO A 120 3.31 5.55 0.74
N TYR A 121 2.79 4.35 0.51
CA TYR A 121 1.71 4.12 -0.45
C TYR A 121 0.85 2.92 -0.02
N PHE A 122 -0.42 2.96 -0.40
CA PHE A 122 -1.43 1.94 -0.17
C PHE A 122 -2.22 1.81 -1.47
N LEU A 123 -1.76 0.95 -2.38
CA LEU A 123 -2.36 0.81 -3.71
C LEU A 123 -3.04 -0.55 -3.85
N TYR A 124 -4.29 -0.51 -4.31
CA TYR A 124 -5.21 -1.62 -4.43
C TYR A 124 -5.49 -1.84 -5.91
N PHE A 125 -5.18 -3.05 -6.37
CA PHE A 125 -5.30 -3.49 -7.74
C PHE A 125 -6.51 -4.43 -7.83
N GLU A 126 -7.39 -4.17 -8.79
CA GLU A 126 -8.46 -5.09 -9.15
C GLU A 126 -8.27 -5.55 -10.59
N THR A 127 -8.21 -6.86 -10.78
CA THR A 127 -8.02 -7.47 -12.10
C THR A 127 -8.66 -8.86 -12.14
N ASP A 128 -8.83 -9.40 -13.34
CA ASP A 128 -9.33 -10.76 -13.54
C ASP A 128 -8.40 -11.78 -12.85
N PRO A 129 -8.90 -12.62 -11.92
CA PRO A 129 -8.09 -13.63 -11.25
C PRO A 129 -7.37 -14.60 -12.20
N ASN A 130 -7.86 -14.79 -13.43
CA ASN A 130 -7.21 -15.62 -14.43
C ASN A 130 -5.96 -14.97 -15.06
N LYS A 131 -5.80 -13.65 -14.89
CA LYS A 131 -4.67 -12.87 -15.41
C LYS A 131 -3.54 -12.69 -14.38
N ILE A 132 -3.65 -13.34 -13.23
CA ILE A 132 -2.64 -13.35 -12.17
C ILE A 132 -2.30 -14.78 -11.76
N ASP A 133 -1.02 -15.01 -11.44
CA ASP A 133 -0.56 -16.25 -10.83
C ASP A 133 -0.08 -15.96 -9.41
N VAL A 134 -0.76 -16.56 -8.44
CA VAL A 134 -0.49 -16.44 -7.00
C VAL A 134 0.32 -17.62 -6.43
N ASN A 135 0.63 -18.62 -7.26
CA ASN A 135 1.31 -19.86 -6.84
C ASN A 135 2.83 -19.84 -7.08
N ILE A 136 3.41 -18.65 -7.25
CA ILE A 136 4.83 -18.50 -7.63
C ILE A 136 5.81 -18.55 -6.45
N HIS A 137 5.35 -18.41 -5.20
CA HIS A 137 6.20 -18.43 -4.01
C HIS A 137 5.51 -19.15 -2.83
N PRO A 138 6.22 -19.88 -1.94
CA PRO A 138 5.62 -20.61 -0.81
C PRO A 138 4.78 -19.75 0.14
N ALA A 139 5.20 -18.50 0.38
CA ALA A 139 4.47 -17.53 1.20
C ALA A 139 3.29 -16.85 0.46
N LYS A 140 3.14 -17.08 -0.85
CA LYS A 140 2.10 -16.50 -1.73
C LYS A 140 1.98 -14.97 -1.68
N THR A 141 3.04 -14.29 -1.24
CA THR A 141 3.13 -12.83 -1.21
C THR A 141 3.64 -12.25 -2.53
N GLU A 142 4.27 -13.07 -3.37
CA GLU A 142 4.67 -12.67 -4.72
C GLU A 142 3.57 -13.10 -5.68
N ILE A 143 3.18 -12.18 -6.56
CA ILE A 143 2.11 -12.41 -7.54
C ILE A 143 2.64 -11.97 -8.90
N LYS A 144 2.46 -12.82 -9.90
CA LYS A 144 2.84 -12.53 -11.28
C LYS A 144 1.63 -12.08 -12.05
N PHE A 145 1.73 -10.96 -12.76
CA PHE A 145 0.67 -10.49 -13.64
C PHE A 145 0.98 -10.88 -15.10
N GLU A 146 -0.04 -11.14 -15.90
CA GLU A 146 0.15 -11.42 -17.33
C GLU A 146 0.74 -10.21 -18.09
N ASN A 147 0.33 -8.99 -17.69
CA ASN A 147 0.64 -7.73 -18.38
C ASN A 147 1.50 -6.78 -17.52
N GLU A 148 2.48 -7.28 -16.75
CA GLU A 148 3.32 -6.48 -15.83
C GLU A 148 3.92 -5.20 -16.46
N PRO A 149 4.47 -5.22 -17.70
CA PRO A 149 5.04 -4.00 -18.28
C PRO A 149 4.00 -2.90 -18.50
N PHE A 150 2.77 -3.25 -18.90
CA PHE A 150 1.68 -2.29 -19.07
C PHE A 150 1.18 -1.78 -17.72
N ILE A 151 1.06 -2.67 -16.73
CA ILE A 151 0.65 -2.27 -15.37
C ILE A 151 1.71 -1.32 -14.76
N TRP A 152 2.99 -1.57 -14.98
CA TRP A 152 4.08 -0.68 -14.58
C TRP A 152 3.90 0.73 -15.18
N GLN A 153 3.60 0.81 -16.48
CA GLN A 153 3.35 2.09 -17.15
C GLN A 153 2.13 2.81 -16.58
N ILE A 154 1.04 2.08 -16.30
CA ILE A 154 -0.17 2.62 -15.67
C ILE A 154 0.15 3.18 -14.29
N ILE A 155 0.89 2.44 -13.45
CA ILE A 155 1.31 2.90 -12.11
C ILE A 155 2.13 4.19 -12.25
N ALA A 156 3.17 4.19 -13.08
CA ALA A 156 4.06 5.33 -13.24
C ALA A 156 3.31 6.57 -13.73
N ALA A 157 2.43 6.42 -14.73
CA ALA A 157 1.61 7.51 -15.26
C ALA A 157 0.65 8.05 -14.20
N THR A 158 -0.05 7.16 -13.48
CA THR A 158 -1.04 7.54 -12.47
C THR A 158 -0.39 8.28 -11.31
N VAL A 159 0.75 7.79 -10.80
CA VAL A 159 1.48 8.46 -9.71
C VAL A 159 1.98 9.84 -10.16
N LYS A 160 2.55 9.96 -11.35
CA LYS A 160 3.00 11.25 -11.91
C LYS A 160 1.85 12.23 -12.08
N GLU A 161 0.70 11.77 -12.59
CA GLU A 161 -0.49 12.60 -12.76
C GLU A 161 -1.02 13.09 -11.40
N THR A 162 -1.10 12.22 -10.40
CA THR A 162 -1.53 12.59 -9.04
C THR A 162 -0.59 13.62 -8.41
N LEU A 163 0.73 13.45 -8.57
CA LEU A 163 1.72 14.43 -8.08
C LEU A 163 1.63 15.76 -8.84
N GLY A 164 1.43 15.71 -10.15
CA GLY A 164 1.24 16.91 -10.99
C GLY A 164 0.01 17.72 -10.58
N LYS A 165 -1.12 17.05 -10.33
CA LYS A 165 -2.36 17.71 -9.85
C LYS A 165 -2.24 18.30 -8.45
N PHE A 166 -1.35 17.76 -7.61
CA PHE A 166 -1.11 18.29 -6.26
C PHE A 166 -0.21 19.54 -6.27
N ASN A 167 0.74 19.60 -7.21
CA ASN A 167 1.67 20.71 -7.34
C ASN A 167 1.13 21.88 -8.19
N ALA A 168 -0.04 21.71 -8.83
CA ALA A 168 -0.74 22.72 -9.62
C ALA A 168 -1.72 23.52 -8.77
#